data_AF-A0A060BX55-F1
#
_entry.id   AF-A0A060BX55-F1
#
_cell.length_a   1.000
_cell.length_b   1.000
_cell.length_c   1.000
_cell.angle_alpha   90.00
_cell.angle_beta   90.00
_cell.angle_gamma   90.00
#
_symmetry.space_group_name_H-M   'P 1'
#
loop_
_entity.id
_entity.type
_entity.pdbx_description
1 polymer ?
#
loop_
_entity_poly.entity_id
_entity_poly.type
_entity_poly.pdbx_seq_one_letter_code
_entity_poly.pdbx_strand_id
1 'polypeptide(L)'
;MVSDSVADRRALHEIYLKPFEIAVKEGKPGTVMCAYNRVNGTYCSDNQTLLTDVLRNDWGFDGAVMTDWGAMNDRVRAFQAGLDLEMPDSKGHFDREVID
;
A
#
# COMPACT_ATOMS: atom_id res chain seq x y z
N MET A 1 -6.79 17.35 -4.35
CA MET A 1 -7.43 17.27 -3.01
C MET A 1 -6.88 16.01 -2.36
N VAL A 2 -6.24 16.12 -1.20
CA VAL A 2 -5.71 14.95 -0.46
C VAL A 2 -6.75 14.57 0.59
N SER A 3 -7.05 13.28 0.71
CA SER A 3 -7.98 12.73 1.72
C SER A 3 -7.21 11.87 2.71
N ASP A 4 -7.52 12.03 4.00
CA ASP A 4 -7.04 11.16 5.07
C ASP A 4 -8.23 10.45 5.72
N SER A 5 -8.24 9.12 5.59
CA SER A 5 -9.23 8.25 6.20
C SER A 5 -8.79 7.91 7.61
N VAL A 6 -9.33 8.66 8.58
CA VAL A 6 -9.09 8.42 10.01
C VAL A 6 -10.07 7.37 10.51
N ALA A 7 -9.52 6.23 10.92
CA ALA A 7 -10.31 5.09 11.42
C ALA A 7 -9.54 4.37 12.52
N ASP A 8 -10.25 3.96 13.57
CA ASP A 8 -9.65 3.16 14.62
C ASP A 8 -9.29 1.75 14.11
N ARG A 9 -8.41 1.07 14.84
CA ARG A 9 -7.92 -0.27 14.49
C ARG A 9 -9.07 -1.28 14.32
N ARG A 10 -10.11 -1.19 15.16
CA ARG A 10 -11.22 -2.14 15.11
C ARG A 10 -12.01 -1.97 13.83
N ALA A 11 -12.37 -0.73 13.47
CA ALA A 11 -13.06 -0.44 12.22
C ALA A 11 -12.22 -0.85 11.00
N LEU A 12 -10.91 -0.58 11.01
CA LEU A 12 -10.00 -1.03 9.95
C LEU A 12 -10.04 -2.54 9.77
N HIS A 13 -9.85 -3.32 10.84
CA HIS A 13 -9.75 -4.79 10.73
C HIS A 13 -11.10 -5.49 10.55
N GLU A 14 -12.19 -4.99 11.15
CA GLU A 14 -13.50 -5.65 11.09
C GLU A 14 -14.28 -5.30 9.82
N ILE A 15 -14.05 -4.12 9.21
CA ILE A 15 -14.84 -3.64 8.07
C ILE A 15 -13.99 -3.51 6.80
N TYR A 16 -12.96 -2.67 6.83
CA TYR A 16 -12.29 -2.23 5.59
C TYR A 16 -11.26 -3.24 5.09
N LEU A 17 -10.45 -3.78 5.99
CA LEU A 17 -9.40 -4.75 5.69
C LEU A 17 -9.96 -6.17 5.59
N LYS A 18 -11.11 -6.45 6.23
CA LYS A 18 -11.69 -7.80 6.27
C LYS A 18 -11.91 -8.45 4.89
N PRO A 19 -12.49 -7.77 3.88
CA PRO A 19 -12.63 -8.38 2.55
C PRO A 19 -11.28 -8.66 1.88
N PHE A 20 -10.26 -7.83 2.10
CA PHE A 20 -8.91 -8.07 1.57
C PHE A 20 -8.23 -9.24 2.26
N GLU A 21 -8.40 -9.39 3.58
CA GLU A 21 -7.90 -10.55 4.33
C GLU A 21 -8.45 -11.85 3.74
N ILE A 22 -9.76 -11.90 3.50
CA ILE A 22 -10.43 -13.07 2.90
C ILE A 22 -9.88 -13.33 1.49
N ALA A 23 -9.81 -12.29 0.65
CA ALA A 23 -9.30 -12.41 -0.71
C ALA A 23 -7.85 -12.90 -0.75
N VAL A 24 -6.98 -12.42 0.14
CA VAL A 24 -5.57 -12.84 0.22
C VAL A 24 -5.45 -14.28 0.70
N LYS A 25 -6.07 -14.62 1.84
CA LYS A 25 -5.92 -15.94 2.47
C LYS A 25 -6.55 -17.06 1.65
N GLU A 26 -7.71 -16.80 1.03
CA GLU A 26 -8.47 -17.81 0.29
C GLU A 26 -8.21 -17.75 -1.22
N GLY A 27 -8.15 -16.55 -1.78
CA GLY A 27 -8.06 -16.32 -3.23
C GLY A 27 -6.63 -16.24 -3.78
N LYS A 28 -5.64 -15.93 -2.93
CA LYS A 28 -4.21 -15.86 -3.31
C LYS A 28 -3.95 -15.06 -4.60
N PRO A 29 -4.36 -13.78 -4.65
CA PRO A 29 -4.18 -12.97 -5.84
C PRO A 29 -2.68 -12.78 -6.14
N GLY A 30 -2.34 -12.68 -7.42
CA GLY A 30 -0.95 -12.36 -7.81
C GLY A 30 -0.55 -10.92 -7.48
N THR A 31 -1.52 -10.01 -7.33
CA THR A 31 -1.26 -8.59 -7.09
C THR A 31 -2.29 -7.92 -6.19
N VAL A 32 -1.86 -6.91 -5.44
CA VAL A 32 -2.71 -5.96 -4.69
C VAL A 32 -2.34 -4.54 -5.13
N MET A 33 -3.34 -3.65 -5.17
CA MET A 33 -3.13 -2.23 -5.51
C MET A 33 -3.35 -1.35 -4.29
N CYS A 34 -2.39 -0.50 -3.94
CA CYS A 34 -2.56 0.44 -2.84
C CYS A 34 -3.38 1.67 -3.28
N ALA A 35 -4.27 2.15 -2.41
CA ALA A 35 -5.15 3.28 -2.72
C ALA A 35 -4.43 4.65 -2.69
N TYR A 36 -5.05 5.68 -3.26
CA TYR A 36 -4.50 7.05 -3.26
C TYR A 36 -4.45 7.72 -1.88
N ASN A 37 -5.40 7.43 -1.01
CA ASN A 37 -5.61 8.21 0.21
C ASN A 37 -4.58 7.89 1.29
N ARG A 38 -4.57 8.72 2.34
CA ARG A 38 -3.91 8.39 3.59
C ARG A 38 -4.84 7.56 4.47
N VAL A 39 -4.25 6.69 5.27
CA VAL A 39 -4.92 6.02 6.38
C VAL A 39 -4.18 6.40 7.65
N ASN A 40 -4.88 7.08 8.55
CA ASN A 40 -4.32 7.60 9.80
C ASN A 40 -3.00 8.38 9.59
N GLY A 41 -3.00 9.28 8.60
CA GLY A 41 -1.89 10.21 8.34
C GLY A 41 -0.79 9.73 7.40
N THR A 42 -0.78 8.46 6.98
CA THR A 42 0.25 7.90 6.05
C THR A 42 -0.39 7.46 4.74
N TYR A 43 0.18 7.85 3.59
CA TYR A 43 -0.28 7.39 2.27
C TYR A 43 -0.20 5.88 2.19
N CYS A 44 -1.20 5.23 1.60
CA CYS A 44 -1.21 3.77 1.51
C CYS A 44 0.01 3.19 0.78
N SER A 45 0.58 3.91 -0.20
CA SER A 45 1.81 3.55 -0.89
C SER A 45 3.04 3.50 0.04
N ASP A 46 3.06 4.35 1.07
CA ASP A 46 4.18 4.50 2.01
C ASP A 46 3.92 3.78 3.36
N ASN A 47 2.78 3.08 3.50
CA ASN A 47 2.31 2.60 4.79
C ASN A 47 2.79 1.18 5.09
N GLN A 48 3.93 1.07 5.78
CA GLN A 48 4.53 -0.21 6.18
C GLN A 48 3.58 -1.10 6.99
N THR A 49 2.76 -0.50 7.88
CA THR A 49 1.77 -1.25 8.67
C THR A 49 0.77 -1.96 7.75
N LEU A 50 0.33 -1.30 6.67
CA LEU A 50 -0.62 -1.91 5.73
C LEU A 50 0.07 -2.91 4.80
N LEU A 51 1.14 -2.48 4.13
CA LEU A 51 1.73 -3.22 3.01
C LEU A 51 2.63 -4.38 3.44
N THR A 52 3.25 -4.29 4.62
CA THR A 52 4.15 -5.32 5.14
C THR A 52 3.55 -6.01 6.36
N ASP A 53 3.25 -5.27 7.44
CA ASP A 53 2.85 -5.91 8.70
C ASP A 53 1.52 -6.65 8.56
N VAL A 54 0.48 -6.00 8.03
CA VAL A 54 -0.81 -6.64 7.84
C VAL A 54 -0.81 -7.54 6.61
N LEU A 55 -0.47 -7.02 5.43
CA LEU A 55 -0.64 -7.75 4.18
C LEU A 55 0.31 -8.95 4.06
N ARG A 56 1.60 -8.77 4.35
CA ARG A 56 2.60 -9.84 4.18
C ARG A 56 2.77 -10.68 5.45
N ASN A 57 3.00 -10.05 6.61
CA ASN A 57 3.33 -10.77 7.83
C ASN A 57 2.09 -11.44 8.45
N ASP A 58 0.97 -10.71 8.62
CA ASP A 58 -0.22 -11.27 9.24
C ASP A 58 -1.04 -12.15 8.29
N TRP A 59 -1.10 -11.81 6.99
CA TRP A 59 -1.95 -12.54 6.03
C TRP A 59 -1.19 -13.48 5.09
N GLY A 60 0.14 -13.39 5.02
CA GLY A 60 0.97 -14.26 4.19
C GLY A 60 0.91 -13.95 2.70
N PHE A 61 0.65 -12.70 2.29
CA PHE A 61 0.69 -12.31 0.89
C PHE A 61 2.10 -12.40 0.31
N ASP A 62 2.25 -13.16 -0.79
CA ASP A 62 3.51 -13.41 -1.49
C ASP A 62 3.57 -12.82 -2.90
N GLY A 63 2.51 -12.11 -3.32
CA GLY A 63 2.43 -11.42 -4.61
C GLY A 63 3.08 -10.04 -4.61
N ALA A 64 2.77 -9.29 -5.68
CA ALA A 64 3.28 -7.94 -5.89
C ALA A 64 2.27 -6.84 -5.48
N VAL A 65 2.75 -5.79 -4.83
CA VAL A 65 1.97 -4.59 -4.54
C VAL A 65 2.31 -3.51 -5.57
N MET A 66 1.28 -2.96 -6.22
CA MET A 66 1.43 -1.83 -7.15
C MET A 66 0.69 -0.59 -6.66
N THR A 67 1.08 0.58 -7.13
CA THR A 67 0.31 1.81 -6.87
C THR A 67 -0.96 1.84 -7.72
N ASP A 68 -2.01 2.45 -7.20
CA ASP A 68 -2.98 3.11 -8.10
C ASP A 68 -2.25 4.19 -8.92
N TRP A 69 -2.84 4.62 -10.02
CA TRP A 69 -2.16 5.36 -11.09
C TRP A 69 -1.73 6.76 -10.64
N GLY A 70 -0.45 6.91 -10.31
CA GLY A 70 0.12 8.14 -9.76
C GLY A 70 -0.08 8.31 -8.25
N ALA A 71 -0.36 7.21 -7.53
CA ALA A 71 -0.45 7.21 -6.06
C ALA A 71 0.91 7.14 -5.35
N MET A 72 2.02 7.18 -6.10
CA MET A 72 3.36 7.31 -5.53
C MET A 72 3.48 8.65 -4.80
N ASN A 73 4.00 8.62 -3.57
CA ASN A 73 4.24 9.83 -2.77
C ASN A 73 5.71 10.01 -2.42
N ASP A 74 6.38 8.99 -1.89
CA ASP A 74 7.82 8.97 -1.61
C ASP A 74 8.38 7.61 -2.03
N ARG A 75 9.24 7.59 -3.05
CA ARG A 75 9.64 6.32 -3.68
C ARG A 75 10.48 5.45 -2.77
N VAL A 76 11.34 6.04 -1.95
CA VAL A 76 12.20 5.30 -1.02
C VAL A 76 11.37 4.71 0.11
N ARG A 77 10.47 5.51 0.69
CA ARG A 77 9.58 5.03 1.76
C ARG A 77 8.61 3.98 1.26
N ALA A 78 8.03 4.15 0.08
CA ALA A 78 7.12 3.18 -0.49
C ALA A 78 7.81 1.82 -0.73
N PHE A 79 9.02 1.85 -1.29
CA PHE A 79 9.83 0.63 -1.45
C PHE A 79 10.11 -0.05 -0.10
N GLN A 80 10.52 0.71 0.92
CA GLN A 80 10.74 0.19 2.27
C GLN A 80 9.46 -0.34 2.94
N ALA A 81 8.30 0.27 2.63
CA ALA A 81 7.00 -0.15 3.13
C ALA A 81 6.53 -1.47 2.50
N GLY A 82 7.08 -1.88 1.36
CA GLY A 82 6.77 -3.13 0.68
C GLY A 82 6.02 -2.96 -0.65
N LEU A 83 6.02 -1.76 -1.24
CA LEU A 83 5.56 -1.51 -2.60
C LEU A 83 6.58 -2.05 -3.63
N ASP A 84 6.11 -2.84 -4.59
CA ASP A 84 6.98 -3.46 -5.60
C ASP A 84 6.99 -2.70 -6.92
N LEU A 85 5.85 -2.09 -7.29
CA LEU A 85 5.68 -1.48 -8.62
C LEU A 85 4.99 -0.12 -8.56
N GLU A 86 5.70 0.90 -9.03
CA GLU A 86 5.09 2.19 -9.36
C GLU A 86 4.33 2.09 -10.68
N MET A 87 3.09 2.58 -10.69
CA MET A 87 2.24 2.69 -11.88
C MET A 87 1.52 4.04 -11.96
N PRO A 88 1.38 4.63 -13.17
CA PRO A 88 2.14 4.30 -14.37
C PRO A 88 3.61 4.77 -14.21
N ASP A 89 4.38 4.72 -15.28
CA ASP A 89 5.71 5.34 -15.32
C ASP A 89 5.66 6.82 -14.88
N SER A 90 6.47 7.16 -13.87
CA SER A 90 6.64 8.52 -13.36
C SER A 90 7.54 9.39 -14.21
N LYS A 91 8.14 8.83 -15.28
CA LYS A 91 9.11 9.51 -16.16
C LYS A 91 10.30 10.09 -15.39
N GLY A 92 10.69 9.39 -14.32
CA GLY A 92 11.81 9.76 -13.46
C GLY A 92 11.52 10.87 -12.44
N HIS A 93 10.24 11.20 -12.19
CA HIS A 93 9.88 12.25 -11.23
C HIS A 93 10.50 12.03 -9.84
N PHE A 94 10.57 10.77 -9.40
CA PHE A 94 11.08 10.36 -8.09
C PHE A 94 12.52 9.82 -8.13
N ASP A 95 13.23 9.92 -9.26
CA ASP A 95 14.59 9.32 -9.39
C ASP A 95 15.59 9.97 -8.44
N ARG A 96 15.45 11.27 -8.20
CA ARG A 96 16.38 12.01 -7.33
C ARG A 96 16.33 11.53 -5.88
N GLU A 97 15.16 11.11 -5.42
CA GLU A 97 14.95 10.57 -4.06
C GLU A 97 15.73 9.28 -3.82
N VAL A 98 16.06 8.53 -4.88
CA VAL A 98 16.77 7.25 -4.81
C VAL A 98 18.30 7.42 -4.80
N ILE A 99 18.80 8.53 -5.36
CA ILE A 99 20.23 8.75 -5.59
C ILE A 99 20.90 9.47 -4.41
N ASP A 100 20.14 10.27 -3.67
CA ASP A 100 20.61 11.03 -2.50
C ASP A 100 20.59 10.17 -1.21
#